data_AF-A0A8K0G4T7-F1
#
_entry.id   AF-A0A8K0G4T7-F1
#
_cell.length_a   1.000
_cell.length_b   1.000
_cell.length_c   1.000
_cell.angle_alpha   90.00
_cell.angle_beta   90.00
_cell.angle_gamma   90.00
#
_symmetry.space_group_name_H-M   'P 1'
#
loop_
_entity.id
_entity.type
_entity.pdbx_description
1 polymer ?
#
loop_
_entity_poly.entity_id
_entity_poly.type
_entity_poly.pdbx_seq_one_letter_code
_entity_poly.pdbx_strand_id
1 'polypeptide(L)'
;MLIQVTDFYRFWKLSKIDALVWLITFLTVLFISIDSGLFVGLLMSVITIIYLGFKPYTCLLGSVPHTDIYLDITRYKMANELEGIKIFHYRGGINFASRNTFKSELCRLVGINPQQELIMRRKLAKIEAAEELSGSNVFIQKLSNKVEKLKKKTKTDLKCLIVDFSAVSYIDPSGVSMIKLLGEDFHRIDVPVYVAGCCGPVYEMMKKCNVVNDKKNLIRIFPTIHDAVQSASTIFDVNSYSTISVITK
;
A
#
# COMPACT_ATOMS: atom_id res chain seq x y z
N MET A 1 -22.39 -1.44 -41.93
CA MET A 1 -21.33 -2.31 -41.34
C MET A 1 -19.91 -1.82 -41.61
N LEU A 2 -19.52 -1.32 -42.80
CA LEU A 2 -18.14 -0.86 -43.05
C LEU A 2 -17.69 0.34 -42.20
N ILE A 3 -18.61 1.23 -41.80
CA ILE A 3 -18.32 2.35 -40.89
C ILE A 3 -17.87 1.86 -39.50
N GLN A 4 -18.33 0.68 -39.04
CA GLN A 4 -17.98 0.14 -37.73
C GLN A 4 -16.53 -0.36 -37.66
N VAL A 5 -15.88 -0.65 -38.79
CA VAL A 5 -14.45 -1.01 -38.81
C VAL A 5 -13.57 0.17 -38.35
N THR A 6 -14.05 1.40 -38.52
CA THR A 6 -13.36 2.60 -38.00
C THR A 6 -13.41 2.70 -36.47
N ASP A 7 -14.38 2.05 -35.82
CA ASP A 7 -14.48 2.04 -34.35
C ASP A 7 -13.31 1.29 -33.70
N PHE A 8 -12.72 0.31 -34.38
CA PHE A 8 -11.51 -0.38 -33.90
C PHE A 8 -10.37 0.59 -33.62
N TYR A 9 -10.10 1.51 -34.54
CA TYR A 9 -9.03 2.49 -34.38
C TYR A 9 -9.29 3.42 -33.20
N ARG A 10 -10.56 3.79 -32.98
CA ARG A 10 -10.99 4.57 -31.82
C ARG A 10 -10.77 3.82 -30.52
N PHE A 11 -11.21 2.55 -30.44
CA PHE A 11 -11.00 1.72 -29.25
C PHE A 11 -9.51 1.48 -28.98
N TRP A 12 -8.70 1.21 -30.01
CA TRP A 12 -7.28 0.95 -29.83
C TRP A 12 -6.51 2.14 -29.24
N LYS A 13 -6.94 3.38 -29.55
CA LYS A 13 -6.41 4.59 -28.92
C LYS A 13 -6.87 4.80 -27.48
N LEU A 14 -8.09 4.38 -27.14
CA LEU A 14 -8.68 4.55 -25.81
C LEU A 14 -8.26 3.44 -24.84
N SER A 15 -8.47 2.18 -25.23
CA SER A 15 -8.29 0.98 -24.41
C SER A 15 -7.94 -0.20 -25.31
N LYS A 16 -6.70 -0.69 -25.18
CA LYS A 16 -6.25 -1.88 -25.91
C LYS A 16 -7.08 -3.12 -25.59
N ILE A 17 -7.64 -3.20 -24.38
CA ILE A 17 -8.45 -4.33 -23.95
C ILE A 17 -9.80 -4.31 -24.67
N ASP A 18 -10.47 -3.15 -24.73
CA ASP A 18 -11.76 -3.04 -25.41
C ASP A 18 -11.62 -3.25 -26.92
N ALA A 19 -10.49 -2.80 -27.50
CA ALA A 19 -10.17 -3.05 -28.89
C ALA A 19 -9.94 -4.55 -29.18
N LEU A 20 -9.32 -5.28 -28.24
CA LEU A 20 -9.14 -6.73 -28.35
C LEU A 20 -10.48 -7.47 -28.26
N VAL A 21 -11.35 -7.09 -27.31
CA VAL A 21 -12.71 -7.65 -27.19
C VAL A 21 -13.48 -7.42 -28.49
N TRP A 22 -13.46 -6.19 -29.01
CA TRP A 22 -14.09 -5.84 -30.28
C TRP A 22 -13.57 -6.70 -31.43
N LEU A 23 -12.25 -6.87 -31.55
CA LEU A 23 -11.63 -7.64 -32.62
C LEU A 23 -12.02 -9.12 -32.55
N ILE A 24 -11.95 -9.74 -31.36
CA ILE A 24 -12.28 -11.15 -31.17
C ILE A 24 -13.75 -11.40 -31.50
N THR A 25 -14.66 -10.55 -31.02
CA THR A 25 -16.09 -10.67 -31.31
C THR A 25 -16.38 -10.48 -32.79
N PHE A 26 -15.77 -9.48 -33.43
CA PHE A 26 -15.95 -9.21 -34.85
C PHE A 26 -15.47 -10.39 -35.72
N LEU A 27 -14.28 -10.93 -35.45
CA LEU A 27 -13.75 -12.08 -36.18
C LEU A 27 -14.61 -13.33 -35.98
N THR A 28 -15.16 -13.53 -34.78
CA THR A 28 -16.06 -14.66 -34.49
C THR A 28 -17.35 -14.57 -35.31
N VAL A 29 -17.96 -13.38 -35.38
CA VAL A 29 -19.16 -13.16 -36.21
C VAL A 29 -18.85 -13.37 -37.69
N LEU A 30 -17.68 -12.93 -38.16
CA LEU A 30 -17.29 -12.99 -39.56
C LEU A 30 -16.99 -14.42 -40.05
N PHE A 31 -16.31 -15.22 -39.24
CA PHE A 31 -15.83 -16.56 -39.64
C PHE A 31 -16.71 -17.73 -39.17
N ILE A 32 -17.48 -17.56 -38.09
CA ILE A 32 -18.23 -18.66 -37.46
C ILE A 32 -19.73 -18.45 -37.64
N SER A 33 -20.33 -17.58 -36.84
CA SER A 33 -21.76 -17.25 -36.89
C SER A 33 -22.08 -16.07 -35.97
N ILE A 34 -23.22 -15.42 -36.20
CA ILE A 34 -23.70 -14.31 -35.38
C ILE A 34 -23.97 -14.78 -33.95
N ASP A 35 -24.62 -15.94 -33.77
CA ASP A 35 -25.00 -16.47 -32.45
C ASP A 35 -23.76 -16.81 -31.60
N SER A 36 -22.75 -17.44 -32.20
CA SER A 36 -21.49 -17.73 -31.51
C SER A 36 -20.72 -16.45 -31.19
N GLY A 37 -20.73 -15.46 -32.10
CA GLY A 37 -20.11 -14.15 -31.86
C GLY A 37 -20.70 -13.41 -30.66
N LEU A 38 -22.02 -13.45 -30.49
CA LEU A 38 -22.69 -12.86 -29.34
C LEU A 38 -22.25 -13.51 -28.02
N PHE A 39 -22.22 -14.85 -27.98
CA PHE A 39 -21.80 -15.58 -26.79
C PHE A 39 -20.34 -15.28 -26.41
N VAL A 40 -19.43 -15.28 -27.39
CA VAL A 40 -18.02 -14.96 -27.17
C VAL A 40 -17.84 -13.52 -26.68
N GLY A 41 -18.56 -12.56 -27.27
CA GLY A 41 -18.52 -11.16 -26.83
C GLY A 41 -18.99 -10.98 -25.39
N LEU A 42 -20.08 -11.66 -25.00
CA LEU A 42 -20.57 -11.64 -23.62
C LEU A 42 -19.52 -12.20 -22.64
N LEU A 43 -18.94 -13.37 -22.97
CA LEU A 43 -17.93 -14.00 -22.13
C LEU A 43 -16.68 -13.12 -21.98
N MET A 44 -16.19 -12.55 -23.08
CA MET A 44 -15.03 -11.65 -23.09
C MET A 44 -15.28 -10.36 -22.31
N SER A 45 -16.50 -9.82 -22.36
CA SER A 45 -16.89 -8.65 -21.56
C SER A 45 -16.82 -8.96 -20.06
N VAL A 46 -17.35 -10.10 -19.62
CA VAL A 46 -17.30 -10.53 -18.21
C VAL A 46 -15.85 -10.73 -17.76
N ILE A 47 -15.04 -11.42 -18.56
CA ILE A 47 -13.61 -11.63 -18.27
C ILE A 47 -12.87 -10.30 -18.15
N THR A 48 -13.15 -9.35 -19.03
CA THR A 48 -12.53 -8.02 -19.02
C THR A 48 -12.85 -7.25 -17.73
N ILE A 49 -14.11 -7.29 -17.29
CA ILE A 49 -14.52 -6.66 -16.02
C ILE A 49 -13.80 -7.30 -14.83
N ILE A 50 -13.69 -8.63 -14.81
CA ILE A 50 -12.97 -9.36 -13.76
C ILE A 50 -11.47 -8.98 -13.76
N TYR A 51 -10.84 -8.97 -14.92
CA TYR A 51 -9.43 -8.58 -15.06
C TYR A 51 -9.17 -7.16 -14.57
N LEU A 52 -10.06 -6.22 -14.92
CA LEU A 52 -9.95 -4.83 -14.47
C LEU A 52 -10.15 -4.71 -12.95
N GLY A 53 -11.01 -5.55 -12.37
CA GLY A 53 -11.19 -5.65 -10.92
C GLY A 53 -9.96 -6.13 -10.16
N PHE A 54 -9.07 -6.91 -10.80
CA PHE A 54 -7.83 -7.40 -10.18
C PHE A 54 -6.64 -6.47 -10.29
N LYS A 55 -6.75 -5.37 -11.06
CA LYS A 55 -5.66 -4.40 -11.23
C LYS A 55 -6.01 -3.09 -10.50
N PRO A 56 -5.91 -3.07 -9.15
CA PRO A 56 -6.23 -1.88 -8.37
C PRO A 56 -5.25 -0.75 -8.69
N TYR A 57 -5.75 0.47 -8.63
CA TYR A 57 -4.89 1.65 -8.66
C TYR A 57 -4.30 1.87 -7.28
N THR A 58 -2.98 2.02 -7.20
CA THR A 58 -2.26 2.30 -5.95
C THR A 58 -1.23 3.38 -6.17
N CYS A 59 -1.06 4.26 -5.19
CA CYS A 59 -0.07 5.34 -5.24
C CYS A 59 0.31 5.81 -3.84
N LEU A 60 1.37 6.61 -3.77
CA LEU A 60 1.70 7.39 -2.58
C LEU A 60 1.12 8.79 -2.71
N LEU A 61 0.51 9.28 -1.63
CA LEU A 61 0.00 10.64 -1.56
C LEU A 61 1.01 11.56 -0.86
N GLY A 62 1.11 12.79 -1.36
CA GLY A 62 1.86 13.88 -0.78
C GLY A 62 0.94 15.05 -0.44
N SER A 63 1.35 15.87 0.52
CA SER A 63 0.63 17.07 0.93
C SER A 63 0.90 18.21 -0.05
N VAL A 64 -0.16 18.95 -0.39
CA VAL A 64 -0.04 20.22 -1.11
C VAL A 64 0.17 21.34 -0.08
N PRO A 65 1.25 22.15 -0.19
CA PRO A 65 1.56 23.19 0.79
C PRO A 65 0.40 24.15 1.06
N HIS A 66 0.22 24.54 2.32
CA HIS A 66 -0.83 25.45 2.80
C HIS A 66 -2.27 24.96 2.60
N THR A 67 -2.47 23.66 2.38
CA THR A 67 -3.80 23.06 2.25
C THR A 67 -3.90 21.74 3.03
N ASP A 68 -5.12 21.24 3.18
CA ASP A 68 -5.43 19.91 3.72
C ASP A 68 -5.56 18.84 2.61
N ILE A 69 -5.10 19.15 1.40
CA ILE A 69 -5.24 18.32 0.22
C ILE A 69 -4.03 17.40 0.06
N TYR A 70 -4.31 16.12 -0.17
CA TYR A 70 -3.31 15.07 -0.42
C TYR A 70 -3.50 14.49 -1.82
N LEU A 71 -2.46 14.52 -2.65
CA LEU A 71 -2.52 14.10 -4.05
C LEU A 71 -1.40 13.14 -4.40
N ASP A 72 -1.62 12.37 -5.47
CA ASP A 72 -0.62 11.46 -6.01
C ASP A 72 0.64 12.20 -6.45
N ILE A 73 1.75 11.88 -5.79
CA ILE A 73 3.07 12.50 -6.03
C ILE A 73 3.61 12.23 -7.44
N THR A 74 3.20 11.14 -8.07
CA THR A 74 3.63 10.78 -9.42
C THR A 74 2.89 11.62 -10.48
N ARG A 75 1.69 12.08 -10.15
CA ARG A 75 0.82 12.84 -11.06
C ARG A 75 0.90 14.34 -10.85
N TYR A 76 1.02 14.79 -9.60
CA TYR A 76 1.00 16.20 -9.24
C TYR A 76 2.34 16.61 -8.62
N LYS A 77 3.14 17.36 -9.38
CA LYS A 77 4.50 17.79 -8.97
C LYS A 77 4.54 18.72 -7.75
N MET A 78 3.41 19.33 -7.39
CA MET A 78 3.30 20.20 -6.21
C MET A 78 3.08 19.42 -4.90
N ALA A 79 2.74 18.14 -4.99
CA ALA A 79 2.52 17.28 -3.82
C ALA A 79 3.86 16.76 -3.30
N ASN A 80 4.18 17.11 -2.05
CA ASN A 80 5.42 16.70 -1.41
C ASN A 80 5.14 15.61 -0.36
N GLU A 81 6.02 14.62 -0.29
CA GLU A 81 5.93 13.63 0.79
C GLU A 81 6.23 14.27 2.15
N LEU A 82 5.53 13.80 3.18
CA LEU A 82 5.75 14.24 4.55
C LEU A 82 6.91 13.47 5.16
N GLU A 83 7.76 14.16 5.91
CA GLU A 83 8.91 13.53 6.55
C GLU A 83 8.45 12.50 7.60
N GLY A 84 8.85 11.25 7.38
CA GLY A 84 8.50 10.12 8.24
C GLY A 84 7.03 9.67 8.21
N ILE A 85 6.18 10.26 7.37
CA ILE A 85 4.81 9.76 7.13
C ILE A 85 4.68 9.32 5.69
N LYS A 86 4.31 8.06 5.47
CA LYS A 86 3.92 7.57 4.14
C LYS A 86 2.42 7.36 4.10
N ILE A 87 1.77 7.96 3.10
CA ILE A 87 0.34 7.81 2.86
C ILE A 87 0.15 6.93 1.63
N PHE A 88 -0.31 5.70 1.84
CA PHE A 88 -0.58 4.73 0.79
C PHE A 88 -2.06 4.76 0.42
N HIS A 89 -2.36 5.12 -0.82
CA HIS A 89 -3.72 5.12 -1.36
C HIS A 89 -4.00 3.85 -2.13
N TYR A 90 -5.14 3.22 -1.85
CA TYR A 90 -5.60 2.02 -2.55
C TYR A 90 -7.02 2.21 -3.06
N ARG A 91 -7.23 1.92 -4.36
CA ARG A 91 -8.55 1.93 -4.99
C ARG A 91 -8.96 0.54 -5.43
N GLY A 92 -10.10 0.06 -4.91
CA GLY A 92 -10.69 -1.22 -5.28
C GLY A 92 -11.28 -1.98 -4.09
N GLY A 93 -11.53 -3.28 -4.27
CA GLY A 93 -11.97 -4.17 -3.21
C GLY A 93 -10.81 -4.96 -2.60
N ILE A 94 -10.83 -5.13 -1.28
CA ILE A 94 -9.84 -5.95 -0.56
C ILE A 94 -10.51 -7.27 -0.16
N ASN A 95 -10.21 -8.34 -0.89
CA ASN A 95 -10.81 -9.65 -0.68
C ASN A 95 -9.75 -10.76 -0.67
N PHE A 96 -10.19 -12.00 -0.51
CA PHE A 96 -9.30 -13.16 -0.57
C PHE A 96 -8.36 -13.18 -1.79
N ALA A 97 -8.84 -12.79 -2.96
CA ALA A 97 -8.05 -12.77 -4.20
C ALA A 97 -7.07 -11.58 -4.26
N SER A 98 -7.47 -10.39 -3.80
CA SER A 98 -6.66 -9.17 -3.91
C SER A 98 -5.75 -8.88 -2.71
N ARG A 99 -5.92 -9.57 -1.57
CA ARG A 99 -5.15 -9.30 -0.33
C ARG A 99 -3.63 -9.39 -0.50
N ASN A 100 -3.16 -10.32 -1.34
CA ASN A 100 -1.73 -10.49 -1.60
C ASN A 100 -1.19 -9.33 -2.44
N THR A 101 -1.95 -8.91 -3.47
CA THR A 101 -1.63 -7.75 -4.30
C THR A 101 -1.59 -6.47 -3.47
N PHE A 102 -2.56 -6.28 -2.56
CA PHE A 102 -2.55 -5.15 -1.63
C PHE A 102 -1.25 -5.13 -0.81
N LYS A 103 -0.89 -6.25 -0.17
CA LYS A 103 0.33 -6.34 0.66
C LYS A 103 1.59 -6.10 -0.16
N SER A 104 1.69 -6.68 -1.36
CA SER A 104 2.86 -6.51 -2.22
C SER A 104 3.01 -5.07 -2.71
N GLU A 105 1.92 -4.44 -3.16
CA GLU A 105 1.96 -3.05 -3.63
C GLU A 105 2.26 -2.07 -2.50
N LEU A 106 1.70 -2.28 -1.31
CA LEU A 106 2.02 -1.48 -0.13
C LEU A 106 3.50 -1.57 0.21
N CYS A 107 4.05 -2.78 0.35
CA CYS A 107 5.47 -2.96 0.64
C CYS A 107 6.37 -2.38 -0.47
N ARG A 108 5.94 -2.48 -1.74
CA ARG A 108 6.67 -1.94 -2.89
C ARG A 108 6.71 -0.42 -2.89
N LEU A 109 5.58 0.23 -2.62
CA LEU A 109 5.47 1.69 -2.63
C LEU A 109 6.07 2.32 -1.37
N VAL A 110 5.80 1.75 -0.19
CA VAL A 110 6.40 2.22 1.08
C VAL A 110 7.91 1.95 1.11
N GLY A 111 8.39 0.96 0.35
CA GLY A 111 9.81 0.60 0.26
C GLY A 111 10.31 -0.25 1.42
N ILE A 112 9.39 -0.75 2.26
CA ILE A 112 9.72 -1.51 3.48
C ILE A 112 8.87 -2.77 3.51
N ASN A 113 9.53 -3.90 3.76
CA ASN A 113 8.88 -5.14 4.14
C ASN A 113 9.13 -5.38 5.64
N PRO A 114 8.12 -5.25 6.51
CA PRO A 114 8.33 -5.30 7.97
C PRO A 114 8.97 -6.61 8.46
N GLN A 115 8.64 -7.73 7.81
CA GLN A 115 9.21 -9.04 8.16
C GLN A 115 10.71 -9.09 7.86
N GLN A 116 11.12 -8.53 6.71
CA GLN A 116 12.53 -8.48 6.34
C GLN A 116 13.30 -7.50 7.24
N GLU A 117 12.69 -6.34 7.52
CA GLU A 117 13.24 -5.32 8.41
C GLU A 117 13.49 -5.89 9.81
N LEU A 118 12.53 -6.62 10.38
CA LEU A 118 12.69 -7.27 11.69
C LEU A 118 13.85 -8.29 11.71
N ILE A 119 13.99 -9.11 10.66
CA ILE A 119 15.10 -10.06 10.54
C ILE A 119 16.43 -9.31 10.46
N MET A 120 16.49 -8.18 9.75
CA MET A 120 17.70 -7.37 9.66
C MET A 120 18.06 -6.72 11.00
N ARG A 121 17.10 -6.09 11.70
CA ARG A 121 17.30 -5.52 13.05
C ARG A 121 17.80 -6.56 14.05
N ARG A 122 17.24 -7.77 14.03
CA ARG A 122 17.71 -8.88 14.88
C ARG A 122 19.13 -9.34 14.55
N LYS A 123 19.48 -9.39 13.26
CA LYS A 123 20.85 -9.72 12.84
C LYS A 123 21.84 -8.63 13.28
N LEU A 124 21.43 -7.37 13.21
CA LEU A 124 22.24 -6.23 13.63
C LEU A 124 22.52 -6.27 15.14
N ALA A 125 21.48 -6.45 15.97
CA ALA A 125 21.63 -6.54 17.43
C ALA A 125 22.54 -7.70 17.87
N LYS A 126 22.45 -8.86 17.19
CA LYS A 126 23.35 -10.00 17.45
C LYS A 126 24.80 -9.69 17.10
N ILE A 127 25.02 -8.89 16.05
CA ILE A 127 26.36 -8.49 15.63
C ILE A 127 26.94 -7.50 16.64
N GLU A 128 26.18 -6.48 17.03
CA GLU A 128 26.60 -5.48 18.02
C GLU A 128 26.94 -6.14 19.37
N ALA A 129 26.12 -7.09 19.84
CA ALA A 129 26.42 -7.86 21.05
C ALA A 129 27.68 -8.74 20.92
N ALA A 130 28.03 -9.19 19.71
CA ALA A 130 29.24 -9.99 19.47
C ALA A 130 30.49 -9.10 19.35
N GLU A 131 30.36 -7.85 18.90
CA GLU A 131 31.45 -6.85 18.90
C GLU A 131 31.88 -6.53 20.33
N GLU A 132 30.92 -6.35 21.25
CA GLU A 132 31.21 -6.09 22.67
C GLU A 132 31.98 -7.23 23.36
N LEU A 133 31.82 -8.47 22.90
CA LEU A 133 32.50 -9.66 23.45
C LEU A 133 33.86 -9.99 22.80
N SER A 134 34.21 -9.40 21.65
CA SER A 134 35.38 -9.83 20.87
C SER A 134 36.37 -8.70 20.60
N GLY A 135 37.40 -8.56 21.45
CA GLY A 135 38.40 -7.49 21.40
C GLY A 135 39.46 -7.57 20.28
N SER A 136 39.19 -8.22 19.14
CA SER A 136 40.17 -8.41 18.06
C SER A 136 39.97 -7.44 16.89
N ASN A 137 40.90 -6.48 16.72
CA ASN A 137 40.79 -5.33 15.80
C ASN A 137 40.48 -5.68 14.32
N VAL A 138 40.96 -6.83 13.80
CA VAL A 138 40.76 -7.20 12.39
C VAL A 138 39.34 -7.73 12.12
N PHE A 139 38.75 -8.42 13.09
CA PHE A 139 37.38 -8.92 12.99
C PHE A 139 36.36 -7.78 13.14
N ILE A 140 36.62 -6.86 14.06
CA ILE A 140 35.83 -5.63 14.27
C ILE A 140 35.72 -4.81 12.98
N GLN A 141 36.81 -4.61 12.22
CA GLN A 141 36.75 -3.81 10.98
C GLN A 141 35.83 -4.43 9.91
N LYS A 142 35.89 -5.76 9.73
CA LYS A 142 35.07 -6.47 8.73
C LYS A 142 33.60 -6.53 9.15
N LEU A 143 33.35 -6.60 10.45
CA LEU A 143 32.03 -6.62 11.05
C LEU A 143 31.38 -5.24 10.97
N SER A 144 32.12 -4.19 11.33
CA SER A 144 31.72 -2.78 11.22
C SER A 144 31.30 -2.40 9.80
N ASN A 145 32.07 -2.75 8.76
CA ASN A 145 31.68 -2.50 7.36
C ASN A 145 30.37 -3.23 6.97
N LYS A 146 30.12 -4.41 7.54
CA LYS A 146 28.89 -5.19 7.31
C LYS A 146 27.71 -4.58 8.07
N VAL A 147 27.94 -4.08 9.29
CA VAL A 147 26.99 -3.34 10.13
C VAL A 147 26.58 -2.05 9.43
N GLU A 148 27.51 -1.24 8.93
CA GLU A 148 27.19 -0.02 8.17
C GLU A 148 26.35 -0.32 6.93
N LYS A 149 26.71 -1.37 6.16
CA LYS A 149 25.95 -1.78 4.98
C LYS A 149 24.53 -2.22 5.33
N LEU A 150 24.35 -2.88 6.47
CA LEU A 150 23.03 -3.27 6.99
C LEU A 150 22.25 -2.05 7.50
N LYS A 151 22.88 -1.17 8.29
CA LYS A 151 22.30 0.08 8.79
C LYS A 151 21.81 0.97 7.64
N LYS A 152 22.59 1.09 6.56
CA LYS A 152 22.18 1.84 5.36
C LYS A 152 20.98 1.21 4.63
N LYS A 153 20.79 -0.11 4.76
CA LYS A 153 19.65 -0.84 4.18
C LYS A 153 18.40 -0.80 5.06
N THR A 154 18.55 -0.66 6.37
CA THR A 154 17.47 -0.61 7.37
C THR A 154 17.08 0.81 7.78
N LYS A 155 17.86 1.84 7.42
CA LYS A 155 17.53 3.23 7.75
C LYS A 155 16.36 3.71 6.88
N THR A 156 15.17 3.35 7.32
CA THR A 156 13.92 3.93 6.85
C THR A 156 13.57 5.05 7.83
N ASP A 157 13.36 6.26 7.33
CA ASP A 157 12.87 7.37 8.16
C ASP A 157 11.35 7.27 8.42
N LEU A 158 10.70 6.14 8.05
CA LEU A 158 9.27 5.92 8.28
C LEU A 158 8.98 5.83 9.78
N LYS A 159 8.19 6.79 10.26
CA LYS A 159 7.68 6.85 11.62
C LYS A 159 6.19 6.53 11.71
N CYS A 160 5.41 6.72 10.64
CA CYS A 160 4.00 6.32 10.59
C CYS A 160 3.56 5.96 9.18
N LEU A 161 2.76 4.90 9.06
CA LEU A 161 2.09 4.51 7.83
C LEU A 161 0.60 4.89 7.92
N ILE A 162 0.12 5.69 6.98
CA ILE A 162 -1.30 5.98 6.80
C ILE A 162 -1.77 5.23 5.56
N VAL A 163 -2.86 4.48 5.70
CA VAL A 163 -3.50 3.72 4.64
C VAL A 163 -4.82 4.41 4.33
N ASP A 164 -4.92 5.02 3.14
CA ASP A 164 -6.12 5.71 2.70
C ASP A 164 -7.11 4.74 2.06
N PHE A 165 -8.27 4.59 2.72
CA PHE A 165 -9.39 3.74 2.33
C PHE A 165 -10.55 4.53 1.70
N SER A 166 -10.34 5.82 1.38
CA SER A 166 -11.36 6.66 0.72
C SER A 166 -11.90 6.06 -0.59
N ALA A 167 -11.09 5.29 -1.30
CA ALA A 167 -11.45 4.62 -2.55
C ALA A 167 -11.59 3.09 -2.43
N VAL A 168 -11.70 2.56 -1.20
CA VAL A 168 -11.97 1.15 -0.96
C VAL A 168 -13.49 0.93 -0.95
N SER A 169 -13.99 0.18 -1.94
CA SER A 169 -15.43 -0.03 -2.12
C SER A 169 -15.99 -1.17 -1.25
N TYR A 170 -15.16 -2.16 -0.92
CA TYR A 170 -15.56 -3.35 -0.18
C TYR A 170 -14.35 -4.02 0.46
N ILE A 171 -14.57 -4.68 1.61
CA ILE A 171 -13.60 -5.56 2.25
C ILE A 171 -14.31 -6.83 2.75
N ASP A 172 -13.65 -7.98 2.63
CA ASP A 172 -14.11 -9.26 3.22
C ASP A 172 -13.32 -9.63 4.49
N PRO A 173 -13.73 -10.66 5.26
CA PRO A 173 -13.00 -11.09 6.47
C PRO A 173 -11.54 -11.48 6.22
N SER A 174 -11.21 -12.01 5.03
CA SER A 174 -9.83 -12.35 4.65
C SER A 174 -8.98 -11.10 4.43
N GLY A 175 -9.56 -10.05 3.85
CA GLY A 175 -8.98 -8.73 3.68
C GLY A 175 -8.75 -8.07 5.03
N VAL A 176 -9.75 -8.08 5.92
CA VAL A 176 -9.60 -7.51 7.27
C VAL A 176 -8.50 -8.24 8.06
N SER A 177 -8.44 -9.57 7.97
CA SER A 177 -7.40 -10.36 8.62
C SER A 177 -6.00 -10.01 8.11
N MET A 178 -5.85 -9.73 6.81
CA MET A 178 -4.60 -9.25 6.23
C MET A 178 -4.22 -7.85 6.75
N ILE A 179 -5.18 -6.94 6.87
CA ILE A 179 -4.97 -5.61 7.47
C ILE A 179 -4.52 -5.73 8.93
N LYS A 180 -5.15 -6.62 9.71
CA LYS A 180 -4.72 -6.90 11.09
C LYS A 180 -3.27 -7.39 11.16
N LEU A 181 -2.92 -8.36 10.32
CA LEU A 181 -1.55 -8.88 10.23
C LEU A 181 -0.57 -7.78 9.80
N LEU A 182 -0.98 -6.88 8.91
CA LEU A 182 -0.18 -5.72 8.52
C LEU A 182 0.09 -4.79 9.72
N GLY A 183 -0.94 -4.48 10.51
CA GLY A 183 -0.78 -3.71 11.75
C GLY A 183 0.19 -4.36 12.72
N GLU A 184 0.10 -5.69 12.92
CA GLU A 184 1.05 -6.45 13.74
C GLU A 184 2.48 -6.43 13.17
N ASP A 185 2.62 -6.58 11.86
CA ASP A 185 3.90 -6.58 11.14
C ASP A 185 4.62 -5.25 11.31
N PHE A 186 3.93 -4.12 11.11
CA PHE A 186 4.49 -2.78 11.24
C PHE A 186 4.71 -2.36 12.71
N HIS A 187 3.84 -2.79 13.62
CA HIS A 187 4.03 -2.54 15.06
C HIS A 187 5.34 -3.15 15.58
N ARG A 188 5.76 -4.32 15.06
CA ARG A 188 7.05 -4.96 15.43
C ARG A 188 8.29 -4.17 15.04
N ILE A 189 8.17 -3.19 14.16
CA ILE A 189 9.26 -2.29 13.76
C ILE A 189 9.02 -0.86 14.25
N ASP A 190 8.12 -0.69 15.22
CA ASP A 190 7.76 0.57 15.87
C ASP A 190 7.14 1.61 14.92
N VAL A 191 6.44 1.14 13.89
CA VAL A 191 5.72 1.99 12.94
C VAL A 191 4.20 1.81 13.18
N PRO A 192 3.51 2.78 13.79
CA PRO A 192 2.05 2.77 13.86
C PRO A 192 1.40 2.82 12.47
N VAL A 193 0.31 2.07 12.33
CA VAL A 193 -0.51 2.03 11.11
C VAL A 193 -1.86 2.68 11.36
N TYR A 194 -2.19 3.70 10.57
CA TYR A 194 -3.47 4.39 10.60
C TYR A 194 -4.26 4.07 9.34
N VAL A 195 -5.58 3.97 9.47
CA VAL A 195 -6.50 3.85 8.34
C VAL A 195 -7.34 5.12 8.29
N ALA A 196 -7.41 5.76 7.13
CA ALA A 196 -8.16 7.00 6.93
C ALA A 196 -9.26 6.81 5.89
N GLY A 197 -10.34 7.59 5.95
CA GLY A 197 -11.34 7.64 4.87
C GLY A 197 -12.17 6.36 4.71
N CYS A 198 -12.30 5.55 5.75
CA CYS A 198 -13.00 4.26 5.67
C CYS A 198 -14.50 4.48 5.46
N CYS A 199 -15.07 3.98 4.36
CA CYS A 199 -16.51 4.08 4.11
C CYS A 199 -17.30 3.16 5.07
N GLY A 200 -18.57 3.50 5.32
CA GLY A 200 -19.41 2.84 6.33
C GLY A 200 -19.42 1.30 6.27
N PRO A 201 -19.68 0.67 5.09
CA PRO A 201 -19.67 -0.79 4.98
C PRO A 201 -18.31 -1.43 5.30
N VAL A 202 -17.20 -0.78 4.90
CA VAL A 202 -15.83 -1.26 5.17
C VAL A 202 -15.54 -1.14 6.67
N TYR A 203 -15.92 -0.02 7.29
CA TYR A 203 -15.78 0.20 8.73
C TYR A 203 -16.55 -0.85 9.53
N GLU A 204 -17.80 -1.12 9.18
CA GLU A 204 -18.63 -2.13 9.87
C GLU A 204 -18.04 -3.53 9.72
N MET A 205 -17.48 -3.89 8.56
CA MET A 205 -16.78 -5.17 8.41
C MET A 205 -15.53 -5.23 9.30
N MET A 206 -14.70 -4.17 9.33
CA MET A 206 -13.52 -4.11 10.20
C MET A 206 -13.89 -4.21 11.69
N LYS A 207 -15.01 -3.60 12.08
CA LYS A 207 -15.56 -3.67 13.44
C LYS A 207 -16.02 -5.09 13.79
N LYS A 208 -16.79 -5.74 12.91
CA LYS A 208 -17.26 -7.13 13.08
C LYS A 208 -16.11 -8.13 13.23
N CYS A 209 -14.98 -7.88 12.56
CA CYS A 209 -13.77 -8.68 12.67
C CYS A 209 -12.84 -8.28 13.84
N ASN A 210 -13.31 -7.44 14.78
CA ASN A 210 -12.57 -7.00 15.96
C ASN A 210 -11.22 -6.32 15.66
N VAL A 211 -11.11 -5.59 14.56
CA VAL A 211 -9.91 -4.75 14.29
C VAL A 211 -9.98 -3.43 15.02
N VAL A 212 -11.18 -2.82 15.08
CA VAL A 212 -11.39 -1.51 15.73
C VAL A 212 -11.35 -1.61 17.26
N ASN A 213 -11.88 -2.70 17.81
CA ASN A 213 -11.96 -2.93 19.25
C ASN A 213 -10.88 -3.90 19.76
N ASP A 214 -9.80 -4.10 18.98
CA ASP A 214 -8.74 -5.02 19.41
C ASP A 214 -8.06 -4.48 20.67
N LYS A 215 -7.80 -5.34 21.66
CA LYS A 215 -7.16 -4.95 22.92
C LYS A 215 -5.78 -4.33 22.70
N LYS A 216 -5.11 -4.73 21.62
CA LYS A 216 -3.79 -4.22 21.24
C LYS A 216 -3.86 -2.84 20.56
N ASN A 217 -5.04 -2.40 20.10
CA ASN A 217 -5.28 -1.13 19.39
C ASN A 217 -4.21 -0.80 18.34
N LEU A 218 -3.83 -1.81 17.54
CA LEU A 218 -2.70 -1.73 16.60
C LEU A 218 -3.01 -0.88 15.37
N ILE A 219 -4.30 -0.68 15.08
CA ILE A 219 -4.77 0.08 13.92
C ILE A 219 -5.77 1.12 14.42
N ARG A 220 -5.43 2.38 14.24
CA ARG A 220 -6.33 3.50 14.53
C ARG A 220 -7.03 3.93 13.25
N ILE A 221 -8.33 4.15 13.33
CA ILE A 221 -9.14 4.59 12.19
C ILE A 221 -9.50 6.06 12.37
N PHE A 222 -9.30 6.84 11.30
CA PHE A 222 -9.58 8.27 11.24
C PHE A 222 -10.61 8.59 10.15
N PRO A 223 -11.44 9.63 10.34
CA PRO A 223 -12.39 10.08 9.31
C PRO A 223 -11.70 10.53 8.03
N THR A 224 -10.65 11.35 8.15
CA THR A 224 -9.91 11.90 7.01
C THR A 224 -8.42 11.59 7.10
N ILE A 225 -7.72 11.75 5.97
CA ILE A 225 -6.25 11.67 5.91
C ILE A 225 -5.64 12.78 6.77
N HIS A 226 -6.25 13.98 6.76
CA HIS A 226 -5.75 15.12 7.52
C HIS A 226 -5.77 14.85 9.03
N ASP A 227 -6.86 14.27 9.56
CA ASP A 227 -6.94 13.90 10.98
C ASP A 227 -5.86 12.88 11.37
N ALA A 228 -5.63 11.89 10.50
CA ALA A 228 -4.60 10.88 10.71
C ALA A 228 -3.18 11.49 10.71
N VAL A 229 -2.91 12.41 9.78
CA VAL A 229 -1.63 13.14 9.72
C VAL A 229 -1.44 14.00 10.96
N GLN A 230 -2.45 14.76 11.37
CA GLN A 230 -2.36 15.60 12.57
C GLN A 230 -2.10 14.77 13.83
N SER A 231 -2.78 13.61 13.96
CA SER A 231 -2.51 12.68 15.06
C SER A 231 -1.10 12.10 15.01
N ALA A 232 -0.57 11.80 13.82
CA ALA A 232 0.80 11.29 13.66
C ALA A 232 1.84 12.35 14.03
N SER A 233 1.69 13.57 13.50
CA SER A 233 2.58 14.70 13.77
C SER A 233 2.63 15.05 15.25
N THR A 234 1.49 15.06 15.94
CA THR A 234 1.44 15.32 17.39
C THR A 234 2.28 14.31 18.17
N ILE A 235 2.24 13.03 17.80
CA ILE A 235 3.05 11.99 18.45
C ILE A 235 4.54 12.21 18.21
N PHE A 236 4.91 12.67 17.01
CA PHE A 236 6.30 12.96 16.69
C PHE A 236 6.83 14.15 17.49
N ASP A 237 6.04 15.22 17.60
CA ASP A 237 6.42 16.40 18.37
C ASP A 237 6.61 16.05 19.85
N VAL A 238 5.68 15.30 20.45
CA VAL A 238 5.78 14.85 21.86
C VAL A 238 7.04 13.99 22.09
N ASN A 239 7.39 13.11 21.15
CA ASN A 239 8.59 12.28 21.26
C ASN A 239 9.89 13.11 21.09
N SER A 240 9.86 14.17 20.30
CA SER A 240 10.98 15.11 20.17
C SER A 240 11.22 15.90 21.47
N TYR A 241 10.16 16.39 22.13
CA TYR A 241 10.32 17.13 23.40
C TYR A 241 10.77 16.25 24.57
N SER A 242 10.26 15.01 24.65
CA SER A 242 10.68 14.06 25.69
C SER A 242 12.14 13.63 25.53
N THR A 243 12.64 13.46 24.31
CA THR A 243 14.06 13.16 24.04
C THR A 243 14.98 14.32 24.46
N ILE A 244 14.58 15.57 24.20
CA ILE A 244 15.36 16.75 24.61
C ILE A 244 15.44 16.85 26.15
N SER A 245 14.33 16.57 26.85
CA SER A 245 14.30 16.64 28.31
C SER A 245 15.17 15.61 29.04
N VAL A 246 15.50 14.48 28.39
CA VAL A 246 16.40 13.45 28.92
C VAL A 246 17.87 13.78 28.70
N ILE A 247 18.20 14.59 27.69
CA ILE A 247 19.59 15.01 27.40
C ILE A 247 20.03 16.19 28.30
N THR A 248 19.08 16.95 28.84
CA THR A 248 19.33 18.10 29.76
C THR A 248 19.35 17.74 31.25
N LYS A 249 19.50 16.46 31.62
CA LYS A 249 19.76 16.02 33.00
C LYS A 249 21.05 15.22 33.06
#